data_AF-A0A843T4L2-F1
#
_entry.id   AF-A0A843T4L2-F1
#
_cell.length_a   1.000
_cell.length_b   1.000
_cell.length_c   1.000
_cell.angle_alpha   90.00
_cell.angle_beta   90.00
_cell.angle_gamma   90.00
#
_symmetry.space_group_name_H-M   'P 1'
#
loop_
_entity.id
_entity.type
_entity.pdbx_description
1 polymer ?
#
loop_
_entity_poly.entity_id
_entity_poly.type
_entity_poly.pdbx_seq_one_letter_code
_entity_poly.pdbx_strand_id
1 'polypeptide(L)'
;MPTLLAHLPDDWRALAAQQRRFGAEAQARILEYCADELWGLLRAAEDELLPLHRAAEESRYTADHLGRLIREGKLPNAGRKARPLICRKDLPIKPARQLAGGAEDPEIGYVSDRLFRDITTSKYGD
;
A
#
# COMPACT_ATOMS: atom_id res chain seq x y z
N MET A 1 0.72 -5.66 0.63
CA MET A 1 0.46 -4.38 1.33
C MET A 1 -1.01 -4.35 1.74
N PRO A 2 -1.34 -3.92 2.97
CA PRO A 2 -2.74 -3.69 3.32
C PRO A 2 -3.27 -2.59 2.41
N THR A 3 -4.30 -2.89 1.62
CA THR A 3 -4.91 -2.01 0.60
C THR A 3 -5.34 -0.66 1.16
N LEU A 4 -5.60 -0.59 2.47
CA LEU A 4 -5.96 0.64 3.17
C LEU A 4 -4.88 1.73 3.10
N LEU A 5 -3.59 1.37 3.14
CA LEU A 5 -2.51 2.38 3.10
C LEU A 5 -2.29 2.94 1.69
N ALA A 6 -2.68 2.21 0.65
CA ALA A 6 -2.46 2.62 -0.74
C ALA A 6 -3.37 3.79 -1.16
N HIS A 7 -4.55 3.92 -0.57
CA HIS A 7 -5.51 4.99 -0.89
C HIS A 7 -5.33 6.25 -0.04
N LEU A 8 -4.60 6.16 1.07
CA LEU A 8 -4.45 7.24 2.04
C LEU A 8 -3.83 8.54 1.47
N PRO A 9 -2.84 8.51 0.54
CA PRO A 9 -2.37 9.73 -0.11
C PRO A 9 -3.48 10.48 -0.85
N ASP A 10 -4.38 9.77 -1.52
CA ASP A 10 -5.47 10.38 -2.28
C ASP A 10 -6.54 10.96 -1.34
N ASP A 11 -6.85 10.27 -0.24
CA ASP A 11 -7.73 10.77 0.81
C ASP A 11 -7.20 12.06 1.45
N TRP A 12 -5.89 12.13 1.72
CA TRP A 12 -5.25 13.33 2.27
C TRP A 12 -5.25 14.50 1.28
N ARG A 13 -5.06 14.24 -0.02
CA ARG A 13 -5.20 15.27 -1.06
C ARG A 13 -6.63 15.78 -1.15
N ALA A 14 -7.62 14.89 -1.06
CA ALA A 14 -9.03 15.28 -1.04
C ALA A 14 -9.35 16.14 0.20
N LEU A 15 -8.78 15.81 1.36
CA LEU A 15 -8.92 16.63 2.57
C LEU A 15 -8.21 17.98 2.42
N ALA A 16 -7.01 18.02 1.84
CA ALA A 16 -6.31 19.28 1.57
C ALA A 16 -7.15 20.22 0.68
N ALA A 17 -7.81 19.67 -0.34
CA ALA A 17 -8.75 20.43 -1.17
C ALA A 17 -9.92 20.98 -0.36
N GLN A 18 -10.46 20.22 0.61
CA GLN A 18 -11.49 20.73 1.52
C GLN A 18 -10.96 21.85 2.42
N GLN A 19 -9.76 21.71 2.97
CA GLN A 19 -9.14 22.74 3.83
C GLN A 19 -8.96 24.07 3.07
N ARG A 20 -8.56 24.03 1.80
CA ARG A 20 -8.49 25.24 0.96
C ARG A 20 -9.83 25.94 0.78
N ARG A 21 -10.90 25.16 0.62
CA ARG A 21 -12.27 25.73 0.52
C ARG A 21 -12.69 26.46 1.79
N PHE A 22 -12.11 26.11 2.93
CA PHE A 22 -12.32 26.79 4.21
C PHE A 22 -11.28 27.89 4.50
N GLY A 23 -10.36 28.19 3.57
CA GLY A 23 -9.29 29.18 3.74
C GLY A 23 -8.12 28.69 4.60
N ALA A 24 -8.07 27.41 4.96
CA ALA A 24 -7.05 26.80 5.80
C ALA A 24 -5.83 26.33 4.97
N GLU A 25 -5.12 27.29 4.34
CA GLU A 25 -4.01 27.00 3.42
C GLU A 25 -2.82 26.30 4.09
N ALA A 26 -2.49 26.64 5.33
CA ALA A 26 -1.38 26.02 6.03
C ALA A 26 -1.62 24.51 6.26
N GLN A 27 -2.82 24.15 6.67
CA GLN A 27 -3.25 22.77 6.90
C GLN A 27 -3.32 21.99 5.59
N ALA A 28 -3.83 22.60 4.52
CA ALA A 28 -3.85 21.98 3.20
C ALA A 28 -2.44 21.60 2.73
N ARG A 29 -1.46 22.50 2.89
CA ARG A 29 -0.06 22.24 2.50
C ARG A 29 0.58 21.10 3.29
N ILE A 30 0.30 21.01 4.59
CA ILE A 30 0.83 19.92 5.44
C ILE A 30 0.26 18.57 4.97
N LEU A 31 -1.03 18.51 4.66
CA LEU A 31 -1.67 17.27 4.18
C LEU A 31 -1.09 16.81 2.83
N GLU A 32 -0.83 17.74 1.91
CA GLU A 32 -0.19 17.43 0.63
C GLU A 32 1.23 16.94 0.80
N TYR A 33 2.01 17.62 1.64
CA TYR A 33 3.37 17.17 1.97
C TYR A 33 3.37 15.73 2.50
N CYS A 34 2.49 15.42 3.46
CA CYS A 34 2.37 14.07 3.99
C CYS A 34 1.92 13.05 2.93
N ALA A 35 1.01 13.43 2.03
CA ALA A 35 0.54 12.56 0.95
C ALA A 35 1.68 12.25 -0.03
N ASP A 36 2.48 13.24 -0.39
CA ASP A 36 3.60 13.07 -1.32
C ASP A 36 4.72 12.22 -0.71
N GLU A 37 5.07 12.45 0.56
CA GLU A 37 6.04 11.64 1.29
C GLU A 37 5.59 10.17 1.37
N LEU A 38 4.33 9.93 1.78
CA LEU A 38 3.79 8.58 1.87
C LEU A 38 3.74 7.90 0.50
N TRP A 39 3.29 8.61 -0.53
CA TRP A 39 3.23 8.10 -1.89
C TRP A 39 4.63 7.74 -2.40
N GLY A 40 5.64 8.58 -2.13
CA GLY A 40 7.04 8.29 -2.44
C GLY A 40 7.54 7.02 -1.76
N LEU A 41 7.25 6.83 -0.46
CA LEU A 41 7.61 5.63 0.28
C LEU A 41 6.92 4.36 -0.25
N LEU A 42 5.62 4.44 -0.58
CA LEU A 42 4.88 3.33 -1.16
C LEU A 42 5.48 2.92 -2.51
N ARG A 43 5.78 3.88 -3.37
CA ARG A 43 6.43 3.65 -4.67
C ARG A 43 7.81 3.02 -4.51
N ALA A 44 8.62 3.54 -3.61
CA ALA A 44 9.95 2.97 -3.33
C ALA A 44 9.85 1.52 -2.82
N ALA A 45 8.84 1.22 -1.99
CA ALA A 45 8.61 -0.14 -1.50
C ALA A 45 8.13 -1.10 -2.60
N GLU A 46 7.35 -0.63 -3.57
CA GLU A 46 6.90 -1.41 -4.74
C GLU A 46 8.02 -1.64 -5.77
N ASP A 47 8.90 -0.66 -5.93
CA ASP A 47 10.05 -0.72 -6.84
C ASP A 47 11.26 -1.49 -6.24
N GLU A 48 11.12 -2.03 -5.02
CA GLU A 48 12.17 -2.83 -4.37
C GLU A 48 12.49 -4.10 -5.19
N LEU A 49 13.78 -4.34 -5.43
CA LEU A 49 14.26 -5.54 -6.12
C LEU A 49 14.53 -6.66 -5.12
N LEU A 50 13.74 -7.72 -5.24
CA LEU A 50 13.80 -8.87 -4.35
C LEU A 50 14.61 -10.02 -4.98
N PRO A 51 15.52 -10.64 -4.22
CA PRO A 51 16.08 -11.93 -4.60
C PRO A 51 14.99 -13.02 -4.51
N LEU A 52 15.15 -14.10 -5.29
CA LEU A 52 14.12 -15.15 -5.40
C LEU A 52 13.64 -15.75 -4.08
N HIS A 53 14.50 -15.83 -3.06
CA HIS A 53 14.11 -16.37 -1.74
C HIS A 53 13.14 -15.42 -1.00
N ARG A 54 13.39 -14.11 -0.98
CA ARG A 54 12.47 -13.11 -0.43
C ARG A 54 11.17 -13.03 -1.24
N ALA A 55 11.30 -13.05 -2.57
CA ALA A 55 10.16 -13.07 -3.46
C ALA A 55 9.26 -14.31 -3.21
N ALA A 56 9.84 -15.47 -2.87
CA ALA A 56 9.09 -16.68 -2.52
C ALA A 56 8.30 -16.51 -1.21
N GLU A 57 8.92 -15.91 -0.18
CA GLU A 57 8.27 -15.60 1.10
C GLU A 57 7.02 -14.72 0.89
N GLU A 58 7.10 -13.72 0.00
CA GLU A 58 6.02 -12.76 -0.25
C GLU A 58 4.93 -13.29 -1.21
N SER A 59 5.30 -14.08 -2.21
CA SER A 59 4.40 -14.51 -3.31
C SER A 59 3.61 -15.79 -3.01
N ARG A 60 4.03 -16.55 -2.00
CA ARG A 60 3.58 -17.93 -1.72
C ARG A 60 3.89 -18.92 -2.85
N TYR A 61 4.81 -18.56 -3.75
CA TYR A 61 5.43 -19.47 -4.70
C TYR A 61 6.81 -19.90 -4.21
N THR A 62 7.32 -21.01 -4.71
CA THR A 62 8.71 -21.41 -4.44
C THR A 62 9.68 -20.62 -5.32
N ALA A 63 10.92 -20.44 -4.84
CA ALA A 63 11.98 -19.78 -5.61
C ALA A 63 12.21 -20.46 -6.98
N ASP A 64 12.12 -21.79 -7.04
CA ASP A 64 12.24 -22.55 -8.29
C ASP A 64 11.12 -22.24 -9.28
N HIS A 65 9.89 -22.07 -8.79
CA HIS A 65 8.75 -21.71 -9.62
C HIS A 65 8.91 -20.31 -10.19
N LEU A 66 9.30 -19.34 -9.35
CA LEU A 66 9.58 -17.97 -9.78
C LEU A 66 10.73 -17.93 -10.80
N GLY A 67 11.81 -18.68 -10.55
CA GLY A 67 12.92 -18.81 -11.51
C GLY A 67 12.50 -19.44 -12.83
N ARG A 68 11.52 -20.35 -12.82
CA ARG A 68 10.92 -20.90 -14.05
C ARG A 68 10.13 -19.84 -14.80
N LEU A 69 9.30 -19.05 -14.13
CA LEU A 69 8.54 -17.97 -14.78
C LEU A 69 9.45 -16.93 -15.45
N ILE A 70 10.58 -16.62 -14.82
CA ILE A 70 11.61 -15.75 -15.42
C ILE A 70 12.19 -16.37 -16.69
N ARG A 71 12.57 -17.65 -16.64
CA ARG A 71 13.14 -18.37 -17.80
C ARG A 71 12.15 -18.49 -18.96
N GLU A 72 10.86 -18.61 -18.66
CA GLU A 72 9.76 -18.65 -19.63
C GLU A 72 9.38 -17.25 -20.16
N GLY A 73 9.99 -16.17 -19.67
CA GLY A 73 9.67 -14.79 -20.07
C GLY A 73 8.33 -14.26 -19.55
N LYS A 74 7.70 -14.98 -18.60
CA LYS A 74 6.42 -14.60 -17.99
C LYS A 74 6.58 -13.61 -16.83
N LEU A 75 7.79 -13.51 -16.28
CA LEU A 75 8.14 -12.59 -15.21
C LEU A 75 9.45 -11.86 -15.59
N PRO A 76 9.51 -10.52 -15.52
CA PRO A 76 10.73 -9.81 -15.85
C PRO A 76 11.85 -10.10 -14.85
N ASN A 77 13.07 -10.26 -15.36
CA ASN A 77 14.28 -10.31 -14.53
C ASN A 77 14.87 -8.90 -14.42
N ALA A 78 14.77 -8.29 -13.24
CA ALA A 78 15.39 -7.00 -12.96
C ALA A 78 16.89 -7.11 -12.56
N GLY A 79 17.40 -8.34 -12.43
CA GLY A 79 18.79 -8.64 -12.10
C GLY A 79 19.61 -9.11 -13.30
N ARG A 80 20.53 -10.06 -13.07
CA ARG A 80 21.35 -10.68 -14.11
C ARG A 80 20.95 -12.14 -14.31
N LYS A 81 21.30 -12.75 -15.44
CA LYS A 81 20.94 -14.16 -15.77
C LYS A 81 21.31 -15.16 -14.66
N ALA A 82 22.48 -15.00 -14.03
CA ALA A 82 22.95 -15.87 -12.94
C ALA A 82 22.51 -15.44 -11.54
N ARG A 83 21.93 -14.24 -11.40
CA ARG A 83 21.44 -13.67 -10.13
C ARG A 83 20.13 -12.94 -10.40
N PRO A 84 19.03 -13.69 -10.58
CA PRO A 84 17.74 -13.10 -10.89
C PRO A 84 17.21 -12.28 -9.71
N LEU A 85 16.62 -11.13 -10.03
CA LEU A 85 15.88 -10.28 -9.12
C LEU A 85 14.50 -10.01 -9.69
N ILE A 86 13.50 -9.84 -8.82
CA ILE A 86 12.12 -9.55 -9.17
C ILE A 86 11.76 -8.21 -8.54
N CYS A 87 11.20 -7.28 -9.30
CA CYS A 87 10.62 -6.07 -8.72
C CYS A 87 9.37 -6.44 -7.90
N ARG A 88 9.22 -5.96 -6.67
CA ARG A 88 8.08 -6.33 -5.81
C ARG A 88 6.73 -6.08 -6.48
N LYS A 89 6.58 -5.01 -7.25
CA LYS A 89 5.36 -4.71 -8.05
C LYS A 89 5.00 -5.77 -9.09
N ASP A 90 5.98 -6.49 -9.63
CA ASP A 90 5.78 -7.51 -10.65
C ASP A 90 5.52 -8.89 -10.01
N LEU A 91 5.61 -9.00 -8.68
CA LEU A 91 5.56 -10.26 -7.97
C LEU A 91 4.16 -10.88 -8.06
N PRO A 92 4.01 -12.09 -8.63
CA PRO A 92 2.71 -12.74 -8.70
C PRO A 92 2.31 -13.24 -7.31
N ILE A 93 1.14 -12.86 -6.82
CA ILE A 93 0.62 -13.34 -5.53
C ILE A 93 -0.35 -14.49 -5.80
N LYS A 94 -0.04 -15.68 -5.29
CA LYS A 94 -0.96 -16.81 -5.41
C LYS A 94 -2.22 -16.52 -4.57
N PRO A 95 -3.44 -16.55 -5.15
CA PRO A 95 -4.66 -16.37 -4.38
C PRO A 95 -4.74 -17.46 -3.32
N ALA A 96 -5.00 -17.06 -2.07
CA ALA A 96 -5.24 -18.01 -1.00
C ALA A 96 -6.44 -18.89 -1.39
N ARG A 97 -6.28 -20.21 -1.36
CA ARG A 97 -7.45 -21.08 -1.37
C ARG A 97 -8.21 -20.75 -0.08
N GLN A 98 -9.37 -20.11 -0.19
CA GLN A 98 -10.25 -19.90 0.95
C GLN A 98 -10.57 -21.27 1.54
N LEU A 99 -9.91 -21.60 2.64
CA LEU A 99 -10.37 -22.64 3.54
C LEU A 99 -11.61 -22.03 4.19
N ALA A 100 -12.79 -22.49 3.78
CA ALA A 100 -14.01 -22.21 4.50
C ALA A 100 -13.84 -22.78 5.93
N GLY A 101 -13.69 -21.89 6.92
CA GLY A 101 -13.48 -22.26 8.31
C GLY A 101 -13.20 -21.01 9.12
N GLY A 102 -14.22 -20.50 9.78
CA GLY A 102 -14.20 -19.21 10.46
C GLY A 102 -13.22 -19.10 11.63
N ALA A 103 -12.72 -17.89 11.79
CA ALA A 103 -12.34 -17.28 13.05
C ALA A 103 -12.39 -15.77 12.79
N GLU A 104 -13.36 -15.09 13.40
CA GLU A 104 -13.38 -13.64 13.45
C GLU A 104 -12.21 -13.18 14.33
N ASP A 105 -11.26 -12.44 13.77
CA ASP A 105 -10.30 -11.65 14.56
C ASP A 105 -10.95 -10.29 14.87
N PRO A 106 -11.18 -9.95 16.15
CA PRO A 106 -11.69 -8.65 16.55
C PRO A 106 -10.55 -7.62 16.65
N GLU A 107 -10.90 -6.34 16.49
CA GLU A 107 -10.06 -5.15 16.67
C GLU A 107 -9.05 -4.77 15.56
N ILE A 108 -9.58 -4.25 14.45
CA ILE A 108 -9.08 -2.96 13.94
C ILE A 108 -10.27 -2.02 13.76
N GLY A 109 -10.80 -1.57 14.90
CA GLY A 109 -11.76 -0.47 14.96
C GLY A 109 -11.05 0.88 14.82
N TYR A 110 -10.45 1.16 13.66
CA TYR A 110 -10.17 2.56 13.31
C TYR A 110 -11.45 3.17 12.76
N VAL A 111 -12.10 3.89 13.67
CA VAL A 111 -13.28 4.72 13.52
C VAL A 111 -12.99 5.86 12.53
N SER A 112 -12.85 5.55 11.25
CA SER A 112 -12.57 6.54 10.20
C SER A 112 -13.76 7.48 9.96
N ASP A 113 -14.99 6.96 10.09
CA ASP A 113 -16.19 7.74 9.78
C ASP A 113 -16.65 8.70 10.88
N ARG A 114 -16.20 8.50 12.13
CA ARG A 114 -16.66 9.31 13.28
C ARG A 114 -15.67 10.41 13.65
N LEU A 115 -14.35 10.16 13.53
CA LEU A 115 -13.33 11.18 13.85
C LEU A 115 -13.32 12.33 12.83
N PHE A 116 -13.57 12.05 11.55
CA PHE A 116 -13.68 13.09 10.52
C PHE A 116 -14.90 14.00 10.72
N ARG A 117 -16.04 13.44 11.16
CA ARG A 117 -17.24 14.25 11.45
C ARG A 117 -17.10 15.08 12.72
N ASP A 118 -16.43 14.58 13.76
CA ASP A 118 -16.26 15.37 14.99
C ASP A 118 -15.36 16.59 14.79
N ILE A 119 -14.35 16.50 13.92
CA ILE A 119 -13.47 17.64 13.60
C ILE A 119 -14.21 18.71 12.78
N THR A 120 -15.15 18.32 11.90
CA THR A 120 -15.90 19.29 11.07
C THR A 120 -17.18 19.81 11.73
N THR A 121 -17.68 19.13 12.76
CA THR A 121 -18.99 19.44 13.37
C THR A 121 -18.90 19.85 14.85
N SER A 122 -17.70 20.02 15.41
CA SER A 122 -17.55 20.62 16.74
C SER A 122 -18.06 22.07 16.71
N LYS A 123 -19.31 22.21 17.14
CA LYS A 123 -20.10 23.43 17.31
C LYS A 123 -20.29 23.77 18.79
N TYR A 124 -19.24 23.62 19.59
CA TYR A 124 -19.16 24.14 20.97
C TYR A 124 -17.78 24.82 21.12
N GLY A 125 -17.64 26.11 21.47
CA GLY A 125 -18.61 27.03 22.04
C GLY A 125 -18.82 26.77 23.53
N ASP A 126 -17.83 27.11 24.36
CA ASP A 126 -17.92 28.13 25.42
C ASP A 126 -16.51 28.53 25.89
#